data_AF-B8MLS8-F1
#
_entry.id   AF-B8MLS8-F1
#
_cell.length_a   1.000
_cell.length_b   1.000
_cell.length_c   1.000
_cell.angle_alpha   90.00
_cell.angle_beta   90.00
_cell.angle_gamma   90.00
#
_symmetry.space_group_name_H-M   'P 1'
#
loop_
_entity.id
_entity.type
_entity.pdbx_description
1 polymer ?
#
loop_
_entity_poly.entity_id
_entity_poly.type
_entity_poly.pdbx_seq_one_letter_code
_entity_poly.pdbx_strand_id
1 'polypeptide(L)'
;MQKISKTTVNGVAPGGTVTDMFHAVSHHYIPNGEKFLAEERQQMAAHASPLHRNGFPEDVARVVGFLVSKEGDSLESKYLV
;
A
#
# COMPACT_ATOMS: atom_id res chain seq x y z
N MET A 1 -1.74 12.90 -38.42
CA MET A 1 -2.32 13.08 -37.06
C MET A 1 -1.43 12.33 -36.07
N GLN A 2 -0.66 13.06 -35.26
CA GLN A 2 0.18 12.49 -34.20
C GLN A 2 -0.69 12.30 -32.96
N LYS A 3 -0.65 11.11 -32.37
CA LYS A 3 -1.47 10.75 -31.21
C LYS A 3 -1.10 11.61 -30.00
N ILE A 4 -2.12 12.16 -29.35
CA ILE A 4 -2.13 12.98 -28.14
C ILE A 4 -1.49 12.21 -26.96
N SER A 5 -0.68 12.90 -26.16
CA SER A 5 0.18 12.48 -25.01
C SER A 5 0.25 11.00 -24.59
N LYS A 6 1.47 10.42 -24.55
CA LYS A 6 1.80 9.12 -23.95
C LYS A 6 1.88 9.19 -22.41
N THR A 7 0.78 9.53 -21.74
CA THR A 7 0.73 9.51 -20.27
C THR A 7 0.12 8.20 -19.81
N THR A 8 0.82 7.47 -18.95
CA THR A 8 0.26 6.26 -18.33
C THR A 8 -0.58 6.60 -17.09
N VAL A 9 -1.61 5.80 -16.82
CA VAL A 9 -2.50 5.92 -15.66
C VAL A 9 -2.59 4.57 -14.96
N ASN A 10 -2.19 4.54 -13.70
CA ASN A 10 -2.22 3.35 -12.85
C ASN A 10 -2.72 3.70 -11.45
N GLY A 11 -3.27 2.70 -10.74
CA GLY A 11 -3.66 2.80 -9.34
C GLY A 11 -2.75 1.97 -8.45
N VAL A 12 -2.46 2.47 -7.25
CA VAL A 12 -1.80 1.71 -6.18
C VAL A 12 -2.81 1.52 -5.06
N ALA A 13 -2.98 0.28 -4.60
CA ALA A 13 -3.96 -0.11 -3.59
C ALA A 13 -3.24 -0.76 -2.38
N PRO A 14 -2.62 0.03 -1.49
CA PRO A 14 -1.88 -0.50 -0.35
C PRO A 14 -2.78 -1.28 0.61
N GLY A 15 -2.23 -2.35 1.19
CA GLY A 15 -2.77 -2.98 2.40
C GLY A 15 -2.51 -2.14 3.67
N GLY A 16 -2.48 -2.80 4.83
CA GLY A 16 -2.17 -2.16 6.10
C GLY A 16 -0.77 -1.52 6.11
N THR A 17 -0.73 -0.19 5.99
CA THR A 17 0.50 0.60 5.89
C THR A 17 0.68 1.47 7.13
N VAL A 18 1.76 1.27 7.87
CA VAL A 18 1.98 1.91 9.17
C VAL A 18 2.17 3.42 9.01
N THR A 19 1.24 4.16 9.59
CA THR A 19 1.11 5.62 9.60
C THR A 19 0.32 6.03 10.85
N ASP A 20 0.22 7.32 11.13
CA ASP A 20 -0.71 7.84 12.12
C ASP A 20 -2.17 7.40 11.85
N MET A 21 -2.60 7.44 10.59
CA MET A 21 -3.91 6.97 10.15
C MET A 21 -4.12 5.49 10.48
N PHE A 22 -3.12 4.63 10.24
CA PHE A 22 -3.20 3.21 10.59
C PHE A 22 -3.46 3.00 12.08
N HIS A 23 -2.76 3.73 12.95
CA HIS A 23 -2.97 3.59 14.39
C HIS A 23 -4.36 4.06 14.82
N ALA A 24 -4.89 5.10 14.17
CA ALA A 24 -6.23 5.61 14.42
C ALA A 24 -7.35 4.62 14.06
N VAL A 25 -7.18 3.79 13.02
CA VAL A 25 -8.28 2.93 12.50
C VAL A 25 -8.02 1.41 12.56
N SER A 26 -6.83 0.97 12.97
CA SER A 26 -6.42 -0.45 12.96
C SER A 26 -7.35 -1.37 13.77
N HIS A 27 -8.05 -0.85 14.78
CA HIS A 27 -9.00 -1.62 15.58
C HIS A 27 -10.20 -2.16 14.77
N HIS A 28 -10.57 -1.51 13.67
CA HIS A 28 -11.65 -1.99 12.79
C HIS A 28 -11.28 -3.24 11.99
N TYR A 29 -9.98 -3.50 11.81
CA TYR A 29 -9.49 -4.58 10.95
C TYR A 29 -9.13 -5.85 11.74
N ILE A 30 -9.25 -5.81 13.07
CA ILE A 30 -8.94 -6.92 13.97
C ILE A 30 -10.19 -7.26 14.78
N PRO A 31 -10.61 -8.53 14.85
CA PRO A 31 -11.73 -8.94 15.70
C PRO A 31 -11.50 -8.51 17.16
N ASN A 32 -12.44 -7.74 17.72
CA ASN A 32 -12.32 -7.10 19.04
C ASN A 32 -11.10 -6.16 19.18
N GLY A 33 -10.71 -5.48 18.09
CA GLY A 33 -9.50 -4.65 18.02
C GLY A 33 -9.34 -3.59 19.12
N GLU A 34 -10.45 -3.08 19.67
CA GLU A 34 -10.46 -2.10 20.76
C GLU A 34 -9.86 -2.63 22.08
N LYS A 35 -9.74 -3.95 22.23
CA LYS A 35 -9.16 -4.58 23.43
C LYS A 35 -7.63 -4.60 23.42
N PHE A 36 -7.02 -4.29 22.29
CA PHE A 36 -5.57 -4.37 22.09
C PHE A 36 -4.97 -2.97 22.04
N LEU A 37 -3.71 -2.85 22.44
CA LEU A 37 -2.93 -1.64 22.23
C LEU A 37 -2.61 -1.45 20.75
N ALA A 38 -2.27 -0.22 20.35
CA ALA A 38 -1.97 0.11 18.96
C ALA A 38 -0.77 -0.71 18.42
N GLU A 39 0.23 -0.93 19.26
CA GLU A 39 1.42 -1.73 18.95
C GLU A 39 1.07 -3.21 18.79
N GLU A 40 0.20 -3.76 19.65
CA GLU A 40 -0.27 -5.15 19.54
C GLU A 40 -1.03 -5.36 18.23
N ARG A 41 -1.92 -4.43 17.88
CA ARG A 41 -2.62 -4.44 16.59
C ARG A 41 -1.68 -4.36 15.41
N GLN A 42 -0.62 -3.55 15.50
CA GLN A 42 0.41 -3.49 14.46
C GLN A 42 1.12 -4.83 14.29
N GLN A 43 1.50 -5.49 15.39
CA GLN A 43 2.13 -6.81 15.33
C GLN A 43 1.18 -7.85 14.72
N MET A 44 -0.10 -7.85 15.11
CA MET A 44 -1.11 -8.71 14.49
C MET A 44 -1.24 -8.47 12.98
N ALA A 45 -1.23 -7.20 12.55
CA ALA A 45 -1.28 -6.84 11.13
C ALA A 45 -0.03 -7.31 10.35
N ALA A 46 1.16 -7.41 11.00
CA ALA A 46 2.36 -7.91 10.35
C ALA A 46 2.22 -9.38 9.92
N HIS A 47 1.46 -10.19 10.67
CA HIS A 47 1.17 -11.59 10.36
C HIS A 47 0.14 -11.77 9.24
N ALA A 48 -0.55 -10.72 8.81
CA ALA A 48 -1.42 -10.79 7.63
C ALA A 48 -0.62 -10.96 6.33
N SER A 49 0.65 -10.54 6.32
CA SER A 49 1.57 -10.81 5.23
C SER A 49 2.31 -12.12 5.46
N PRO A 50 2.48 -12.99 4.44
CA PRO A 50 3.33 -14.18 4.55
C PRO A 50 4.81 -13.83 4.81
N LEU A 51 5.21 -12.58 4.62
CA LEU A 51 6.55 -12.08 4.93
C LEU A 51 6.71 -11.67 6.40
N HIS A 52 5.65 -11.75 7.22
CA HIS A 52 5.67 -11.44 8.65
C HIS A 52 6.25 -10.04 8.98
N ARG A 53 5.91 -9.05 8.16
CA ARG A 53 6.25 -7.63 8.38
C ARG A 53 5.09 -6.73 7.96
N ASN A 54 4.99 -5.56 8.58
CA ASN A 54 4.07 -4.53 8.11
C ASN A 54 4.52 -3.93 6.77
N GLY A 55 3.57 -3.34 6.05
CA GLY A 55 3.86 -2.39 4.99
C GLY A 55 4.18 -1.02 5.58
N PHE A 56 5.09 -0.30 4.92
CA PHE A 56 5.48 1.07 5.28
C PHE A 56 5.30 2.00 4.08
N PRO A 57 5.19 3.33 4.29
CA PRO A 57 5.05 4.29 3.18
C PRO A 57 6.13 4.15 2.11
N GLU A 58 7.34 3.80 2.52
CA GLU A 58 8.48 3.53 1.65
C GLU A 58 8.24 2.35 0.68
N ASP A 59 7.47 1.32 1.08
CA ASP A 59 7.10 0.21 0.19
C ASP A 59 6.21 0.70 -0.96
N VAL A 60 5.23 1.56 -0.66
CA VAL A 60 4.36 2.21 -1.65
C VAL A 60 5.18 3.16 -2.54
N ALA A 61 6.07 3.96 -1.94
CA ALA A 61 6.91 4.91 -2.65
C ALA A 61 7.80 4.22 -3.70
N ARG A 62 8.36 3.03 -3.39
CA ARG A 62 9.16 2.25 -4.34
C ARG A 62 8.35 1.76 -5.54
N VAL A 63 7.11 1.30 -5.32
CA VAL A 63 6.21 0.91 -6.40
C VAL A 63 5.85 2.11 -7.28
N VAL A 64 5.51 3.24 -6.67
CA VAL A 64 5.23 4.49 -7.40
C VAL A 64 6.46 4.93 -8.19
N GLY A 65 7.65 4.87 -7.59
CA GLY A 65 8.92 5.20 -8.22
C GLY A 65 9.19 4.39 -9.49
N PHE A 66 8.83 3.11 -9.49
CA PHE A 66 8.89 2.27 -10.69
C PHE A 66 7.80 2.64 -11.72
N LEU A 67 6.56 2.86 -11.30
CA LEU A 67 5.46 3.23 -12.21
C LEU A 67 5.72 4.53 -12.97
N VAL A 68 6.43 5.48 -12.36
CA VAL A 68 6.80 6.77 -12.99
C VAL A 68 8.14 6.72 -13.74
N SER A 69 8.83 5.57 -13.73
CA SER A 69 10.09 5.40 -14.46
C SER A 69 9.85 5.02 -15.92
N LYS A 70 10.90 5.07 -16.74
CA LYS A 70 10.80 4.63 -18.15
C LYS A 70 10.55 3.14 -18.28
N GLU A 71 11.04 2.36 -17.33
CA GLU A 71 10.86 0.91 -17.26
C GLU A 71 9.40 0.53 -16.95
N GLY A 72 8.66 1.43 -16.29
CA GLY A 72 7.23 1.30 -16.02
C GLY A 72 6.30 1.62 -17.19
N ASP A 73 6.78 2.19 -18.30
CA ASP A 73 5.95 2.77 -19.39
C ASP A 73 5.04 1.74 -20.10
N SER A 74 5.36 0.45 -19.98
CA SER A 74 4.53 -0.65 -20.51
C SER A 74 3.34 -1.01 -19.62
N LEU A 75 3.32 -0.54 -18.37
CA LEU A 75 2.22 -0.76 -17.42
C LEU A 75 1.21 0.38 -17.56
N GLU A 76 0.03 0.02 -18.02
CA GLU A 76 -1.06 0.96 -18.26
C GLU A 76 -2.41 0.39 -17.79
N SER A 77 -3.23 1.25 -17.18
CA SER A 77 -4.58 0.93 -16.74
C SER A 77 -4.63 -0.26 -15.79
N LYS A 78 -3.67 -0.35 -14.86
CA LYS A 78 -3.58 -1.42 -13.84
C LYS A 78 -3.77 -0.88 -12.42
N TYR A 79 -4.30 -1.74 -11.56
CA TYR A 79 -4.28 -1.58 -10.11
C TYR A 79 -3.25 -2.55 -9.52
N LEU A 80 -2.27 -2.04 -8.79
CA LEU A 80 -1.28 -2.83 -8.07
C LEU A 80 -1.74 -2.96 -6.62
N VAL A 81 -1.95 -4.21 -6.18
CA VAL A 81 -2.45 -4.61 -4.86
C VAL A 81 -1.35 -5.20 -3.99
#